data_AF-A0A0A1X3U9-F1
#
_entry.id   AF-A0A0A1X3U9-F1
#
_cell.length_a   1.000
_cell.length_b   1.000
_cell.length_c   1.000
_cell.angle_alpha   90.00
_cell.angle_beta   90.00
_cell.angle_gamma   90.00
#
_symmetry.space_group_name_H-M   'P 1'
#
loop_
_entity.id
_entity.type
_entity.pdbx_description
1 polymer ?
#
loop_
_entity_poly.entity_id
_entity_poly.type
_entity_poly.pdbx_seq_one_letter_code
_entity_poly.pdbx_strand_id
1 'polypeptide(L)'
;LRWWAMVACPFTAFYLAGVVFTLNTLYIIKFFLLGCLYGIFHTLGKALFDEHLLALLPLSVYLATKAWFYVTWIVYIVDAVSFAETLVFLTCSGALWVCFMKSWKGDPGIIRPTQEQRFKVSTHLL
;
A
#
# COMPACT_ATOMS: atom_id res chain seq x y z
N LEU A 1 -14.87 -3.90 -10.54
CA LEU A 1 -14.08 -5.12 -10.25
C LEU A 1 -12.58 -4.84 -10.11
N ARG A 2 -11.92 -4.23 -11.12
CA ARG A 2 -10.45 -3.98 -11.13
C ARG A 2 -9.93 -3.15 -9.94
N TRP A 3 -10.67 -2.12 -9.53
CA TRP A 3 -10.35 -1.29 -8.36
C TRP A 3 -10.30 -2.08 -7.04
N TRP A 4 -11.28 -2.94 -6.78
CA TRP A 4 -11.31 -3.78 -5.58
C TRP A 4 -10.19 -4.82 -5.57
N ALA A 5 -9.89 -5.41 -6.74
CA ALA A 5 -8.78 -6.35 -6.89
C ALA A 5 -7.43 -5.68 -6.56
N MET A 6 -7.27 -4.43 -6.95
CA MET A 6 -6.06 -3.65 -6.65
C MET A 6 -5.91 -3.37 -5.14
N VAL A 7 -6.98 -2.95 -4.48
CA VAL A 7 -6.95 -2.73 -3.02
C VAL A 7 -6.70 -4.04 -2.28
N ALA A 8 -7.30 -5.15 -2.71
CA ALA A 8 -7.13 -6.46 -2.07
C ALA A 8 -5.73 -7.07 -2.31
N CYS A 9 -5.07 -6.73 -3.42
CA CYS A 9 -3.78 -7.28 -3.83
C CYS A 9 -2.67 -7.16 -2.75
N PRO A 10 -2.36 -5.98 -2.19
CA PRO A 10 -1.33 -5.89 -1.15
C PRO A 10 -1.73 -6.57 0.16
N PHE A 11 -3.04 -6.63 0.49
CA PHE A 11 -3.52 -7.33 1.69
C PHE A 11 -3.27 -8.84 1.57
N THR A 12 -3.63 -9.42 0.42
CA THR A 12 -3.42 -10.86 0.17
C THR A 12 -1.94 -11.17 -0.03
N ALA A 13 -1.16 -10.28 -0.65
CA ALA A 13 0.28 -10.45 -0.81
C ALA A 13 1.00 -10.58 0.54
N PHE A 14 0.73 -9.67 1.48
CA PHE A 14 1.34 -9.72 2.81
C PHE A 14 0.92 -10.95 3.60
N TYR A 15 -0.36 -11.35 3.51
CA TYR A 15 -0.85 -12.56 4.15
C TYR A 15 -0.14 -13.82 3.62
N LEU A 16 -0.13 -14.00 2.30
CA LEU A 16 0.46 -15.18 1.66
C LEU A 16 1.97 -15.24 1.90
N ALA A 17 2.67 -14.11 1.85
CA ALA A 17 4.08 -14.05 2.21
C ALA A 17 4.30 -14.49 3.66
N GLY A 18 3.48 -14.00 4.60
CA GLY A 18 3.51 -14.43 6.00
C GLY A 18 3.28 -15.93 6.17
N VAL A 19 2.29 -16.49 5.47
CA VAL A 19 2.03 -17.95 5.46
C VAL A 19 3.27 -18.71 5.00
N VAL A 20 3.92 -18.29 3.90
CA VAL A 20 5.14 -18.94 3.39
C VAL A 20 6.27 -18.91 4.43
N PHE A 21 6.42 -17.81 5.17
CA PHE A 21 7.42 -17.74 6.24
C PHE A 21 7.13 -18.68 7.40
N THR A 22 5.86 -18.85 7.77
CA THR A 22 5.41 -19.73 8.85
C THR A 22 5.54 -21.22 8.53
N LEU A 23 5.58 -21.61 7.25
CA LEU A 23 5.74 -23.02 6.87
C LEU A 23 7.02 -23.63 7.47
N ASN A 24 6.88 -24.78 8.12
CA ASN A 24 8.02 -25.56 8.63
C ASN A 24 8.61 -26.41 7.49
N THR A 25 9.28 -25.77 6.53
CA THR A 25 9.89 -26.41 5.36
C THR A 25 11.29 -25.85 5.11
N LEU A 26 12.05 -26.54 4.24
CA LEU A 26 13.40 -26.12 3.85
C LEU A 26 13.39 -24.69 3.28
N TYR A 27 14.41 -23.90 3.64
CA TYR A 27 14.53 -22.51 3.18
C TYR A 27 14.49 -22.37 1.66
N ILE A 28 15.04 -23.34 0.91
CA ILE A 28 15.02 -23.31 -0.56
C ILE A 28 13.60 -23.37 -1.13
N ILE A 29 12.70 -24.12 -0.49
CA ILE A 29 11.30 -24.22 -0.88
C ILE A 29 10.59 -22.89 -0.59
N LYS A 30 10.92 -22.22 0.51
CA LYS A 30 10.37 -20.89 0.83
C LYS A 30 10.75 -19.85 -0.22
N PHE A 31 12.03 -19.79 -0.62
CA PHE A 31 12.48 -18.89 -1.68
C PHE A 31 11.79 -19.18 -3.02
N PHE A 32 11.62 -20.46 -3.36
CA PHE A 32 10.87 -20.87 -4.54
C PHE A 32 9.41 -20.39 -4.48
N LEU A 33 8.70 -20.63 -3.37
CA LEU A 33 7.31 -20.19 -3.18
C LEU A 33 7.16 -18.67 -3.23
N LEU A 34 8.09 -17.91 -2.63
CA LEU A 34 8.11 -16.46 -2.72
C LEU A 34 8.35 -15.99 -4.17
N GLY A 35 9.20 -16.69 -4.92
CA GLY A 35 9.40 -16.44 -6.35
C GLY A 35 8.13 -16.67 -7.17
N CYS A 36 7.41 -17.77 -6.91
CA CYS A 36 6.11 -18.03 -7.54
C CYS A 36 5.08 -16.95 -7.18
N LEU A 37 5.01 -16.56 -5.90
CA LEU A 37 4.10 -15.52 -5.43
C LEU A 37 4.38 -14.17 -6.11
N TYR A 38 5.66 -13.80 -6.21
CA TYR A 38 6.10 -12.62 -6.96
C TYR A 38 5.67 -12.68 -8.43
N GLY A 39 5.89 -13.82 -9.11
CA GLY A 39 5.48 -14.02 -10.49
C GLY A 39 3.99 -13.82 -10.71
N ILE A 40 3.16 -14.40 -9.84
CA ILE A 40 1.70 -14.23 -9.87
C ILE A 40 1.33 -12.76 -9.74
N PHE A 41 1.78 -12.07 -8.68
CA PHE A 41 1.44 -10.66 -8.47
C PHE A 41 1.99 -9.74 -9.56
N HIS A 42 3.14 -10.05 -10.13
CA HIS A 42 3.71 -9.31 -11.26
C HIS A 42 2.83 -9.42 -12.51
N THR A 43 2.39 -10.63 -12.86
CA THR A 43 1.47 -10.84 -13.99
C THR A 43 0.10 -10.22 -13.73
N LEU A 44 -0.40 -10.34 -12.50
CA LEU A 44 -1.68 -9.78 -12.08
C LEU A 44 -1.65 -8.25 -12.15
N GLY A 45 -0.53 -7.64 -11.74
CA GLY A 45 -0.33 -6.19 -11.83
C GLY A 45 -0.32 -5.71 -13.27
N LYS A 46 0.38 -6.41 -14.17
CA LYS A 46 0.37 -6.07 -15.61
C LYS A 46 -1.01 -6.25 -16.27
N ALA A 47 -1.79 -7.24 -15.85
CA ALA A 47 -3.10 -7.53 -16.45
C ALA A 47 -4.23 -6.64 -15.89
N LEU A 48 -4.17 -6.30 -14.60
CA LEU A 48 -5.27 -5.61 -13.90
C LEU A 48 -5.03 -4.11 -13.71
N PHE A 49 -3.78 -3.63 -13.64
CA PHE A 49 -3.48 -2.24 -13.29
C PHE A 49 -3.18 -1.39 -14.52
N ASP A 50 -4.01 -0.37 -14.70
CA ASP A 50 -3.82 0.71 -15.66
C ASP A 50 -2.90 1.80 -15.07
N GLU A 51 -2.42 2.75 -15.86
CA GLU A 51 -1.48 3.79 -15.43
C GLU A 51 -2.03 4.64 -14.27
N HIS A 52 -3.34 4.91 -14.29
CA HIS A 52 -4.04 5.57 -13.18
C HIS A 52 -4.16 4.70 -11.92
N LEU A 53 -4.32 3.37 -12.08
CA LEU A 53 -4.34 2.45 -10.95
C LEU A 53 -2.94 2.30 -10.34
N LEU A 54 -1.87 2.28 -11.14
CA LEU A 54 -0.51 2.21 -10.62
C LEU A 54 -0.16 3.40 -9.69
N ALA A 55 -0.71 4.59 -9.94
CA ALA A 55 -0.56 5.74 -9.05
C ALA A 55 -1.17 5.53 -7.65
N LEU A 56 -2.20 4.68 -7.54
CA LEU A 56 -2.87 4.34 -6.29
C LEU A 56 -2.23 3.14 -5.57
N LEU A 57 -1.22 2.51 -6.18
CA LEU A 57 -0.60 1.30 -5.64
C LEU A 57 0.14 1.59 -4.32
N PRO A 58 0.96 2.66 -4.22
CA PRO A 58 1.60 3.03 -2.97
C PRO A 58 0.59 3.29 -1.84
N LEU A 59 -0.55 3.90 -2.16
CA LEU A 59 -1.66 4.07 -1.22
C LEU A 59 -2.15 2.72 -0.71
N SER A 60 -2.50 1.82 -1.63
CA SER A 60 -3.09 0.54 -1.26
C SER A 60 -2.14 -0.29 -0.39
N VAL A 61 -0.84 -0.24 -0.70
CA VAL A 61 0.22 -0.88 0.08
C VAL A 61 0.30 -0.26 1.48
N TYR A 62 0.28 1.07 1.59
CA TYR A 62 0.27 1.75 2.89
C TYR A 62 -0.92 1.32 3.76
N LEU A 63 -2.14 1.30 3.20
CA LEU A 63 -3.34 0.88 3.92
C LEU A 63 -3.27 -0.59 4.35
N ALA A 64 -2.78 -1.47 3.48
CA ALA A 64 -2.57 -2.88 3.80
C ALA A 64 -1.58 -3.05 4.96
N THR A 65 -0.45 -2.36 4.93
CA THR A 65 0.56 -2.39 6.00
C THR A 65 -0.06 -1.92 7.31
N LYS A 66 -0.80 -0.80 7.29
CA LYS A 66 -1.45 -0.27 8.49
C LYS A 66 -2.48 -1.25 9.07
N ALA A 67 -3.26 -1.91 8.22
CA ALA A 67 -4.23 -2.92 8.64
C ALA A 67 -3.54 -4.12 9.31
N TRP A 68 -2.51 -4.68 8.69
CA TRP A 68 -1.75 -5.80 9.26
C TRP A 68 -1.04 -5.43 10.56
N PHE A 69 -0.59 -4.19 10.68
CA PHE A 69 -0.01 -3.66 11.91
C PHE A 69 -1.01 -3.67 13.07
N TYR A 70 -2.25 -3.22 12.83
CA TYR A 70 -3.32 -3.31 13.85
C TYR A 70 -3.73 -4.74 14.18
N VAL A 71 -3.85 -5.61 13.16
CA VAL A 71 -4.14 -7.04 13.38
C VAL A 71 -3.06 -7.67 14.26
N THR A 72 -1.79 -7.39 13.95
CA THR A 72 -0.66 -7.92 14.73
C THR A 72 -0.69 -7.39 16.15
N TRP A 73 -0.98 -6.10 16.33
CA TRP A 73 -1.06 -5.49 17.65
C TRP A 73 -2.15 -6.16 18.50
N ILE A 74 -3.35 -6.30 17.96
CA ILE A 74 -4.51 -6.84 18.66
C ILE A 74 -4.36 -8.35 18.94
N VAL A 75 -3.82 -9.11 18.00
CA VAL A 75 -3.74 -10.58 18.13
C VAL A 75 -2.54 -11.04 18.95
N TYR A 76 -1.40 -10.34 18.87
CA TYR A 76 -0.14 -10.84 19.43
C TYR A 76 0.50 -9.91 20.47
N ILE A 77 0.23 -8.60 20.44
CA ILE A 77 0.97 -7.63 21.28
C ILE A 77 0.14 -7.18 22.48
N VAL A 78 -1.19 -7.05 22.34
CA VAL A 78 -2.05 -6.44 23.38
C VAL A 78 -1.95 -7.15 24.72
N ASP A 79 -1.85 -8.49 24.73
CA ASP A 79 -1.71 -9.28 25.97
C ASP A 79 -0.31 -9.21 26.57
N ALA A 80 0.70 -8.78 25.80
CA ALA A 80 2.09 -8.69 26.22
C ALA A 80 2.49 -7.30 26.73
N VAL A 81 1.65 -6.27 26.52
CA VAL A 81 1.95 -4.88 26.87
C VAL A 81 0.94 -4.29 27.84
N SER A 82 1.35 -3.25 28.57
CA SER A 82 0.43 -2.54 29.45
C SER A 82 -0.62 -1.75 28.66
N PHE A 83 -1.75 -1.44 29.32
CA PHE A 83 -2.79 -0.61 28.73
C PHE A 83 -2.26 0.78 28.29
N ALA A 84 -1.31 1.34 29.04
CA ALA A 84 -0.71 2.64 28.72
C ALA A 84 0.06 2.59 27.39
N GLU A 85 0.85 1.53 27.14
CA GLU A 85 1.58 1.35 25.88
C GLU A 85 0.63 1.22 24.69
N THR A 86 -0.49 0.51 24.86
CA THR A 86 -1.53 0.42 23.83
C THR A 86 -2.18 1.77 23.58
N LEU A 87 -2.39 2.60 24.61
CA LEU A 87 -2.93 3.94 24.45
C LEU A 87 -1.95 4.88 23.73
N VAL A 88 -0.66 4.84 24.06
CA VAL A 88 0.40 5.58 23.36
C VAL A 88 0.47 5.15 21.90
N PHE A 89 0.41 3.85 21.64
CA PHE A 89 0.37 3.32 20.28
C PHE A 89 -0.83 3.86 19.49
N LEU A 90 -2.04 3.78 20.05
CA LEU A 90 -3.26 4.24 19.39
C LEU A 90 -3.24 5.75 19.14
N THR A 91 -2.72 6.55 20.08
CA THR A 91 -2.61 8.00 19.93
C THR A 91 -1.60 8.38 18.83
N CYS A 92 -0.41 7.80 18.83
CA CYS A 92 0.58 7.99 17.76
C CYS A 92 0.04 7.55 16.40
N SER A 93 -0.61 6.39 16.35
CA SER A 93 -1.21 5.83 15.14
C SER A 93 -2.38 6.67 14.61
N GLY A 94 -3.15 7.27 15.52
CA GLY A 94 -4.20 8.24 15.21
C GLY A 94 -3.63 9.55 14.66
N ALA A 95 -2.57 10.09 15.26
CA ALA A 95 -1.89 11.28 14.76
C ALA A 95 -1.35 11.06 13.33
N LEU A 96 -0.70 9.92 13.10
CA LEU A 96 -0.27 9.49 11.76
C LEU A 96 -1.44 9.40 10.77
N TRP A 97 -2.59 8.90 11.21
CA TRP A 97 -3.79 8.84 10.38
C TRP A 97 -4.29 10.24 10.00
N VAL A 98 -4.31 11.17 10.93
CA VAL A 98 -4.72 12.55 10.68
C VAL A 98 -3.78 13.21 9.68
N CYS A 99 -2.46 13.07 9.87
CA CYS A 99 -1.45 13.56 8.91
C CYS A 99 -1.68 12.97 7.52
N PHE A 100 -1.86 11.65 7.45
CA PHE A 100 -2.13 10.94 6.20
C PHE A 100 -3.40 11.45 5.50
N MET A 101 -4.52 11.61 6.22
CA MET A 101 -5.77 12.13 5.65
C MET A 101 -5.63 13.57 5.16
N LYS A 102 -4.82 14.41 5.84
CA LYS A 102 -4.53 15.78 5.42
C LYS A 102 -3.67 15.79 4.16
N SER A 103 -2.64 14.94 4.07
CA SER A 103 -1.82 14.80 2.87
C SER A 103 -2.61 14.24 1.69
N TRP A 104 -3.48 13.26 1.94
CA TRP A 104 -4.35 12.65 0.93
C TRP A 104 -5.33 13.65 0.31
N LYS A 105 -5.97 14.47 1.15
CA LYS A 105 -6.88 15.54 0.68
C LYS A 105 -6.14 16.73 0.08
N GLY A 106 -4.89 16.92 0.48
CA GLY A 106 -4.02 18.01 0.02
C GLY A 106 -3.39 17.75 -1.34
N ASP A 107 -3.49 16.53 -1.89
CA ASP A 107 -2.91 16.17 -3.18
C ASP A 107 -3.60 16.98 -4.30
N PRO A 108 -2.95 18.01 -4.87
CA PRO A 108 -3.54 18.88 -5.87
C PRO A 108 -3.42 18.19 -7.23
N GLY A 109 -4.18 17.12 -7.44
CA GLY A 109 -4.13 16.28 -8.64
C GLY A 109 -4.56 16.95 -9.95
N ILE A 110 -4.68 18.28 -10.00
CA ILE A 110 -4.85 19.09 -11.21
C ILE A 110 -4.20 20.47 -10.98
N ILE A 111 -2.90 20.60 -11.25
CA ILE A 111 -2.40 21.89 -11.77
C ILE A 111 -3.01 21.97 -13.17
N ARG A 112 -4.14 22.67 -13.32
CA ARG A 112 -4.62 23.03 -14.65
C ARG A 112 -3.49 23.89 -15.22
N PRO A 113 -2.82 23.52 -16.33
CA PRO A 113 -1.99 24.49 -17.00
C PRO A 113 -2.92 25.65 -17.34
N THR A 114 -2.67 26.81 -16.74
CA THR A 114 -3.35 28.04 -17.12
C THR A 114 -3.09 28.25 -18.61
N GLN A 115 -4.12 28.69 -19.34
CA GLN A 115 -4.07 28.82 -20.81
C GLN A 115 -2.81 29.55 -21.30
N GLU A 116 -2.29 30.48 -20.51
CA GLU A 116 -1.03 31.21 -20.76
C GLU A 116 0.21 30.33 -20.95
N GLN A 117 0.32 29.18 -20.27
CA GLN A 117 1.46 28.26 -20.45
C GLN A 117 1.35 27.43 -21.74
N ARG A 118 0.13 27.19 -22.27
CA ARG A 118 -0.06 26.52 -23.57
C ARG A 118 0.38 27.40 -24.73
N PHE A 119 0.13 28.71 -24.67
CA PHE A 119 0.49 29.63 -25.76
C PHE A 119 2.01 29.86 -25.89
N LYS A 120 2.76 29.85 -24.79
CA LYS A 120 4.23 30.03 -24.82
C LYS A 120 4.98 28.85 -25.45
N VAL A 121 4.44 27.62 -25.35
CA VAL A 121 5.09 26.45 -25.97
C VAL A 121 4.95 26.46 -27.49
N SER A 122 3.82 26.93 -28.03
CA SER A 122 3.62 27.01 -29.48
C SER A 122 4.39 28.14 -30.15
N THR A 123 4.65 29.27 -29.48
CA THR A 123 5.39 30.39 -30.08
C THR A 123 6.91 30.25 -30.02
N HIS A 124 7.44 29.32 -29.22
CA HIS A 124 8.88 29.01 -29.22
C HIS A 124 9.30 27.93 -30.24
N LEU A 125 8.34 27.35 -30.97
CA LEU A 125 8.55 26.32 -32.00
C LEU A 125 8.32 26.83 -33.44
N LEU A 126 8.12 28.14 -33.61
CA LEU A 126 8.01 28.84 -34.89
C LEU A 126 9.14 29.87 -34.99
#